data_AF-A0A2U2SMM7-F1
#
_entry.id   AF-A0A2U2SMM7-F1
#
_cell.length_a   1.000
_cell.length_b   1.000
_cell.length_c   1.000
_cell.angle_alpha   90.00
_cell.angle_beta   90.00
_cell.angle_gamma   90.00
#
_symmetry.space_group_name_H-M   'P 1'
#
loop_
_entity.id
_entity.type
_entity.pdbx_description
1 polymer ?
#
loop_
_entity_poly.entity_id
_entity_poly.type
_entity_poly.pdbx_seq_one_letter_code
_entity_poly.pdbx_strand_id
1 'polypeptide(L)'
;MLPGASEGGTELRLYFEVLDRVARDYTIFLHGAVEDVSLLPPERQQYGFANWDHRPSVPTSQWQPGRIYADLYRIQAKPGEYRLRFGFWEPRSKERLVVQGSGAQAIDLGWHFLR
;
A
#
# COMPACT_ATOMS: atom_id res chain seq x y z
N MET A 1 26.69 18.60 14.53
CA MET A 1 25.52 19.05 13.74
C MET A 1 24.85 17.79 13.20
N LEU A 2 23.83 17.30 13.90
CA LEU A 2 23.04 16.14 13.46
C LEU A 2 22.00 16.68 12.47
N PRO A 3 21.83 16.09 11.27
CA PRO A 3 20.79 16.53 10.36
C PRO A 3 19.42 16.16 10.93
N GLY A 4 18.54 17.16 11.00
CA GLY A 4 17.08 17.07 10.92
C GLY A 4 16.35 16.17 11.92
N ALA A 5 15.67 16.81 12.87
CA ALA A 5 14.58 16.17 13.60
C ALA A 5 13.54 15.58 12.61
N SER A 6 13.04 14.39 12.94
CA SER A 6 12.14 13.53 12.16
C SER A 6 11.00 14.28 11.46
N GLU A 7 10.96 14.25 10.13
CA GLU A 7 9.81 14.73 9.36
C GLU A 7 8.62 13.76 9.50
N GLY A 8 7.41 14.33 9.51
CA GLY A 8 6.15 13.62 9.72
C GLY A 8 5.97 12.45 8.75
N GLY A 9 5.19 11.46 9.15
CA GLY A 9 4.72 10.46 8.21
C GLY A 9 3.32 10.03 8.63
N THR A 10 2.44 9.88 7.65
CA THR A 10 1.09 9.35 7.87
C THR A 10 1.16 7.85 8.12
N GLU A 11 0.62 7.40 9.24
CA GLU A 11 0.47 5.97 9.53
C GLU A 11 -0.80 5.43 8.88
N LEU A 12 -0.64 4.41 8.02
CA LEU A 12 -1.74 3.60 7.51
C LEU A 12 -1.76 2.28 8.27
N ARG A 13 -2.94 1.90 8.76
CA ARG A 13 -3.18 0.60 9.39
C ARG A 13 -4.24 -0.16 8.61
N LEU A 14 -3.87 -1.29 8.03
CA LEU A 14 -4.80 -2.21 7.38
C LEU A 14 -4.91 -3.47 8.22
N TYR A 15 -6.14 -3.93 8.45
CA TYR A 15 -6.42 -5.15 9.19
C TYR A 15 -7.06 -6.17 8.27
N PHE A 16 -6.41 -7.33 8.13
CA PHE A 16 -6.84 -8.40 7.25
C PHE A 16 -7.34 -9.58 8.06
N GLU A 17 -8.65 -9.79 8.06
CA GLU A 17 -9.22 -11.06 8.52
C GLU A 17 -9.02 -12.13 7.46
N VAL A 18 -8.41 -13.24 7.86
CA VAL A 18 -8.07 -14.34 6.96
C VAL A 18 -9.23 -15.31 6.93
N LEU A 19 -9.99 -15.32 5.85
CA LEU A 19 -11.18 -16.17 5.72
C LEU A 19 -10.85 -17.61 5.30
N ASP A 20 -9.77 -17.80 4.54
CA ASP A 20 -9.31 -19.10 4.06
C ASP A 20 -7.78 -19.09 3.86
N ARG A 21 -7.19 -20.27 3.67
CA ARG A 21 -5.76 -20.47 3.48
C ARG A 21 -5.26 -19.67 2.27
N VAL A 22 -4.22 -18.88 2.48
CA VAL A 22 -3.50 -18.20 1.40
C VAL A 22 -2.36 -19.10 0.92
N ALA A 23 -2.35 -19.45 -0.37
CA ALA A 23 -1.40 -20.43 -0.91
C ALA A 23 -0.02 -19.83 -1.30
N ARG A 24 0.05 -18.52 -1.48
CA ARG A 24 1.23 -17.80 -2.00
C ARG A 24 1.60 -16.63 -1.11
N ASP A 25 2.84 -16.17 -1.26
CA ASP A 25 3.30 -14.93 -0.65
C ASP A 25 3.03 -13.75 -1.57
N TYR A 26 2.18 -12.84 -1.11
CA TYR A 26 1.81 -11.63 -1.82
C TYR A 26 2.54 -10.41 -1.25
N THR A 27 2.81 -9.45 -2.13
CA THR A 27 3.22 -8.09 -1.78
C THR A 27 1.98 -7.21 -1.75
N ILE A 28 1.90 -6.30 -0.78
CA ILE A 28 0.91 -5.22 -0.79
C ILE A 28 1.41 -4.18 -1.78
N PHE A 29 0.64 -3.92 -2.85
CA PHE A 29 0.85 -2.67 -3.56
C PHE A 29 0.09 -1.57 -2.84
N LEU A 30 0.74 -0.43 -2.65
CA LEU A 30 0.15 0.75 -2.03
C LEU A 30 0.57 1.96 -2.86
N HIS A 31 -0.41 2.56 -3.54
CA HIS A 31 -0.17 3.68 -4.44
C HIS A 31 -0.96 4.90 -4.00
N GLY A 32 -0.33 6.08 -4.12
CA GLY A 32 -0.99 7.37 -3.96
C GLY A 32 -0.96 8.15 -5.27
N ALA A 33 -2.08 8.19 -6.00
CA ALA A 33 -2.19 9.05 -7.18
C ALA A 33 -2.34 10.51 -6.75
N VAL A 34 -1.82 11.44 -7.56
CA VAL A 34 -1.88 12.88 -7.28
C VAL A 34 -2.37 13.62 -8.53
N GLU A 35 -3.02 14.76 -8.32
CA GLU A 35 -3.31 15.70 -9.40
C GLU A 35 -2.09 16.56 -9.72
N ASP A 36 -1.37 17.01 -8.68
CA ASP A 36 -0.09 17.72 -8.84
C ASP A 36 1.09 16.75 -8.74
N VAL A 37 1.69 16.44 -9.88
CA VAL A 37 2.87 15.56 -9.96
C VAL A 37 4.11 16.13 -9.25
N SER A 38 4.16 17.43 -8.94
CA SER A 38 5.26 18.03 -8.17
C SER A 38 5.38 17.48 -6.74
N LEU A 39 4.29 16.89 -6.24
CA LEU A 39 4.24 16.15 -4.98
C LEU A 39 5.03 14.83 -5.01
N LEU A 40 5.42 14.35 -6.21
CA LEU A 40 6.18 13.12 -6.39
C LEU A 40 7.68 13.38 -6.55
N PRO A 41 8.53 12.41 -6.17
CA PRO A 41 9.93 12.39 -6.58
C PRO A 41 10.06 12.47 -8.11
N PRO A 42 11.10 13.15 -8.67
CA PRO A 42 11.26 13.36 -10.11
C PRO A 42 11.10 12.08 -10.95
N GLU A 43 11.68 10.96 -10.50
CA GLU A 43 11.63 9.66 -11.16
C GLU A 43 10.22 9.04 -11.20
N ARG A 44 9.32 9.50 -10.33
CA ARG A 44 7.93 9.05 -10.22
C ARG A 44 6.92 9.93 -10.94
N GLN A 45 7.28 11.15 -11.33
CA GLN A 45 6.35 12.13 -11.91
C GLN A 45 5.68 11.62 -13.18
N GLN A 46 6.44 10.94 -14.05
CA GLN A 46 5.93 10.35 -15.30
C GLN A 46 4.79 9.32 -15.10
N TYR A 47 4.68 8.73 -13.91
CA TYR A 47 3.66 7.75 -13.60
C TYR A 47 2.41 8.37 -12.98
N GLY A 48 2.49 9.58 -12.42
CA GLY A 48 1.37 10.24 -11.74
C GLY A 48 0.95 9.61 -10.41
N PHE A 49 1.77 8.74 -9.82
CA PHE A 49 1.53 8.19 -8.48
C PHE A 49 2.81 7.89 -7.70
N ALA A 50 2.74 7.97 -6.38
CA ALA A 50 3.76 7.42 -5.48
C ALA A 50 3.59 5.91 -5.34
N ASN A 51 4.71 5.17 -5.25
CA ASN A 51 4.72 3.72 -5.03
C ASN A 51 5.32 3.44 -3.65
N TRP A 52 4.55 2.77 -2.81
CA TRP A 52 4.92 2.35 -1.47
C TRP A 52 4.69 0.85 -1.27
N ASP A 53 4.90 0.06 -2.32
CA ASP A 53 4.77 -1.39 -2.28
C ASP A 53 5.72 -1.99 -1.23
N HIS A 54 5.20 -2.93 -0.44
CA HIS A 54 5.95 -3.56 0.63
C HIS A 54 5.42 -4.95 0.92
N ARG A 55 6.25 -5.74 1.61
CA ARG A 55 5.85 -7.06 2.08
C ARG A 55 5.19 -6.91 3.46
N PRO A 56 4.12 -7.66 3.73
CA PRO A 56 3.63 -7.80 5.10
C PRO A 56 4.72 -8.37 6.00
N SER A 57 4.66 -8.07 7.31
CA SER A 57 5.67 -8.54 8.28
C SER A 57 5.75 -10.07 8.39
N VAL A 58 4.64 -10.76 8.15
CA VAL A 58 4.57 -12.22 8.06
C VAL A 58 4.16 -12.58 6.63
N PRO A 59 4.90 -13.46 5.93
CA PRO A 59 4.54 -13.89 4.58
C PRO A 59 3.09 -14.41 4.53
N THR A 60 2.31 -13.99 3.53
CA THR A 60 0.87 -14.27 3.51
C THR A 60 0.57 -15.77 3.45
N SER A 61 1.46 -16.61 2.91
CA SER A 61 1.28 -18.08 2.92
C SER A 61 1.30 -18.70 4.33
N GLN A 62 1.77 -17.96 5.33
CA GLN A 62 1.78 -18.34 6.74
C GLN A 62 0.60 -17.77 7.53
N TRP A 63 -0.28 -17.02 6.86
CA TRP A 63 -1.47 -16.48 7.50
C TRP A 63 -2.47 -17.59 7.80
N GLN A 64 -2.99 -17.61 9.02
CA GLN A 64 -3.90 -18.64 9.50
C GLN A 64 -5.37 -18.18 9.38
N PRO A 65 -6.27 -19.01 8.84
CA PRO A 65 -7.70 -18.72 8.82
C PRO A 65 -8.26 -18.39 10.21
N GLY A 66 -9.19 -17.45 10.27
CA GLY A 66 -9.83 -16.95 11.49
C GLY A 66 -8.96 -15.98 12.31
N ARG A 67 -7.77 -15.59 11.82
CA ARG A 67 -6.92 -14.58 12.48
C ARG A 67 -6.95 -13.25 11.74
N ILE A 68 -6.69 -12.17 12.48
CA ILE A 68 -6.49 -10.83 11.94
C ILE A 68 -5.00 -10.53 11.92
N TYR A 69 -4.48 -10.17 10.75
CA TYR A 69 -3.12 -9.67 10.57
C TYR A 69 -3.17 -8.16 10.33
N ALA A 70 -2.41 -7.40 11.12
CA ALA A 70 -2.28 -5.96 10.97
C ALA A 70 -1.05 -5.65 10.10
N ASP A 71 -1.26 -4.83 9.08
CA ASP A 71 -0.22 -4.16 8.33
C ASP A 71 -0.11 -2.71 8.80
N LEU A 72 1.05 -2.36 9.33
CA LEU A 72 1.35 -1.04 9.90
C LEU A 72 2.40 -0.39 9.02
N TYR A 73 2.00 0.55 8.19
CA TYR A 73 2.87 1.18 7.22
C TYR A 73 2.96 2.68 7.42
N ARG A 74 4.18 3.20 7.58
CA ARG A 74 4.42 4.64 7.69
C ARG A 74 4.72 5.22 6.31
N ILE A 75 3.75 5.94 5.77
CA ILE A 75 3.87 6.62 4.49
C ILE A 75 4.77 7.85 4.66
N GLN A 76 5.75 7.95 3.76
CA GLN A 76 6.63 9.11 3.61
C GLN A 76 6.25 9.80 2.31
N ALA A 77 5.75 11.02 2.42
CA ALA A 77 5.22 11.80 1.31
C ALA A 77 5.44 13.29 1.56
N LYS A 78 5.46 14.09 0.49
CA LYS A 78 5.32 15.54 0.65
C LYS A 78 3.89 15.83 1.14
N PRO A 79 3.68 16.87 1.95
CA PRO A 79 2.33 17.25 2.34
C PRO A 79 1.46 17.58 1.11
N GLY A 80 0.27 16.97 1.03
CA GLY A 80 -0.63 17.14 -0.12
C GLY A 80 -1.73 16.08 -0.18
N GLU A 81 -2.63 16.23 -1.15
CA GLU A 81 -3.73 15.29 -1.40
C GLU A 81 -3.27 14.10 -2.25
N TYR A 82 -3.51 12.89 -1.75
CA TYR A 82 -3.22 11.63 -2.45
C TYR A 82 -4.47 10.76 -2.48
N ARG A 83 -4.82 10.23 -3.66
CA ARG A 83 -5.83 9.18 -3.77
C ARG A 83 -5.18 7.84 -3.52
N LEU A 84 -5.45 7.28 -2.35
CA LEU A 84 -4.84 6.05 -1.88
C LEU A 84 -5.59 4.83 -2.41
N ARG A 85 -4.84 3.85 -2.89
CA ARG A 85 -5.37 2.54 -3.25
C ARG A 85 -4.38 1.46 -2.90
N PHE A 86 -4.90 0.30 -2.52
CA PHE A 86 -4.05 -0.86 -2.22
C PHE A 86 -4.62 -2.15 -2.79
N GLY A 87 -3.79 -3.17 -2.81
CA GLY A 87 -4.20 -4.54 -3.10
C GLY A 87 -3.00 -5.47 -3.02
N PHE A 88 -3.16 -6.70 -3.48
CA PHE A 88 -2.12 -7.72 -3.41
C PHE A 88 -1.66 -8.15 -4.79
N TRP A 89 -0.36 -8.37 -4.94
CA TRP A 89 0.21 -8.94 -6.16
C TRP A 89 1.27 -10.01 -5.84
N GLU A 90 1.37 -11.01 -6.71
CA GLU A 90 2.29 -12.13 -6.53
C GLU A 90 3.63 -11.84 -7.21
N PRO A 91 4.77 -11.87 -6.48
CA PRO A 91 6.06 -11.47 -7.02
C PRO A 91 6.57 -12.25 -8.23
N ARG A 92 6.23 -13.53 -8.37
CA ARG A 92 6.73 -14.40 -9.45
C ARG A 92 5.92 -14.24 -10.73
N SER A 93 4.59 -14.33 -10.65
CA SER A 93 3.68 -14.22 -11.79
C SER A 93 3.36 -12.78 -12.17
N LYS A 94 3.60 -11.81 -11.27
CA LYS A 94 3.21 -10.40 -11.40
C LYS A 94 1.69 -10.17 -11.47
N GLU A 95 0.90 -11.18 -11.15
CA GLU A 95 -0.56 -11.09 -11.15
C GLU A 95 -1.07 -10.38 -9.90
N ARG A 96 -2.17 -9.65 -10.05
CA ARG A 96 -2.89 -9.03 -8.94
C ARG A 96 -4.06 -9.90 -8.50
N LEU A 97 -4.31 -9.95 -7.20
CA LEU A 97 -5.56 -10.48 -6.70
C LEU A 97 -6.72 -9.59 -7.13
N VAL A 98 -7.87 -10.22 -7.33
CA VAL A 98 -9.13 -9.54 -7.66
C VAL A 98 -10.06 -9.60 -6.46
N VAL A 99 -10.80 -8.53 -6.26
CA VAL A 99 -11.88 -8.44 -5.28
C VAL A 99 -13.03 -9.32 -5.77
N GLN A 100 -13.43 -10.29 -4.96
CA GLN A 100 -14.55 -11.17 -5.27
C GLN A 100 -15.83 -10.34 -5.52
N GLY A 101 -16.58 -10.70 -6.56
CA GLY A 101 -17.81 -10.01 -6.96
C GLY A 101 -17.60 -8.84 -7.92
N SER A 102 -16.61 -7.97 -7.70
CA SER A 102 -16.37 -6.81 -8.59
C SER A 102 -15.32 -7.07 -9.67
N GLY A 103 -14.37 -7.98 -9.43
CA GLY A 103 -13.21 -8.20 -10.30
C GLY A 103 -12.16 -7.08 -10.22
N ALA A 104 -12.36 -6.08 -9.36
CA ALA A 104 -11.41 -4.98 -9.18
C ALA A 104 -10.07 -5.51 -8.65
N GLN A 105 -8.96 -4.98 -9.17
CA GLN A 105 -7.61 -5.38 -8.72
C GLN A 105 -7.08 -4.53 -7.56
N ALA A 106 -7.90 -3.62 -7.03
CA ALA A 106 -7.54 -2.67 -5.98
C ALA A 106 -8.76 -2.31 -5.14
N ILE A 107 -8.52 -2.00 -3.88
CA ILE A 107 -9.44 -1.27 -3.02
C ILE A 107 -9.04 0.21 -3.05
N ASP A 108 -9.99 1.07 -3.42
CA ASP A 108 -9.83 2.52 -3.37
C ASP A 108 -10.16 3.01 -1.95
N LEU A 109 -9.22 3.70 -1.32
CA LEU A 109 -9.39 4.30 0.00
C LEU A 109 -9.82 5.77 -0.10
N GLY A 110 -9.90 6.33 -1.31
CA GLY A 110 -10.27 7.73 -1.54
C GLY A 110 -9.11 8.70 -1.38
N TRP A 111 -9.46 9.99 -1.36
CA TRP A 111 -8.51 11.09 -1.19
C TRP A 111 -8.20 11.34 0.28
N HIS A 112 -6.91 11.48 0.58
CA HIS A 112 -6.40 11.80 1.91
C HIS A 112 -5.27 12.82 1.83
N PHE A 113 -5.31 13.81 2.70
CA PHE A 113 -4.18 14.71 2.92
C PHE A 113 -3.10 14.00 3.74
N LEU A 114 -1.92 13.81 3.15
CA LEU A 114 -0.74 13.25 3.82
C LEU A 114 0.15 14.36 4.39
N ARG A 115 0.92 14.05 5.44
CA ARG A 115 1.79 15.00 6.15
C ARG A 115 3.18 14.43 6.39
#